data_AF-A0A4S4FED1-F1
#
_entry.id   AF-A0A4S4FED1-F1
#
_cell.length_a   1.000
_cell.length_b   1.000
_cell.length_c   1.000
_cell.angle_alpha   90.00
_cell.angle_beta   90.00
_cell.angle_gamma   90.00
#
_symmetry.space_group_name_H-M   'P 1'
#
loop_
_entity.id
_entity.type
_entity.pdbx_description
1 polymer ?
#
loop_
_entity_poly.entity_id
_entity_poly.type
_entity_poly.pdbx_seq_one_letter_code
_entity_poly.pdbx_strand_id
1 'polypeptide(L)'
;MLKPGPVPFSDLYLDEEDTVCSQNIDAAEMDDAVTLEEWKRDWEALSAAYEQWRQYGACAHEDMAYCSAWLGNTGDVAEYIELIDSLNRRHWYDGLLTHVPVANFTQLAPETCQSLIGELKSLIGQVERGHPDRCQQGCYLFGERLLKLMQASAEVGNPLQLLY
;
A
#
# COMPACT_ATOMS: atom_id res chain seq x y z
N MET A 1 -2.12 13.28 -5.27
CA MET A 1 -1.65 14.26 -4.24
C MET A 1 -1.50 13.51 -2.92
N LEU A 2 -0.34 13.62 -2.24
CA LEU A 2 -0.15 13.06 -0.90
C LEU A 2 -1.27 13.56 0.02
N LYS A 3 -1.92 12.66 0.77
CA LYS A 3 -2.72 13.11 1.91
C LYS A 3 -1.76 13.72 2.93
N PRO A 4 -2.03 14.93 3.44
CA PRO A 4 -1.18 15.51 4.47
C PRO A 4 -1.09 14.53 5.64
N GLY A 5 0.13 14.36 6.16
CA GLY A 5 0.38 13.58 7.36
C GLY A 5 -0.30 14.18 8.59
N PRO A 6 -0.24 13.48 9.74
CA PRO A 6 -0.75 14.02 10.99
C PRO A 6 0.00 15.29 11.43
N VAL A 7 1.21 15.50 10.90
CA VAL A 7 2.01 16.71 11.07
C VAL A 7 1.93 17.56 9.79
N PRO A 8 1.56 18.85 9.88
CA PRO A 8 1.59 19.76 8.74
C PRO A 8 3.02 19.93 8.19
N PHE A 9 3.19 19.97 6.87
CA PHE A 9 4.52 20.22 6.26
C PHE A 9 5.18 21.52 6.71
N SER A 10 4.39 22.52 7.10
CA SER A 10 4.90 23.79 7.65
C SER A 10 5.53 23.67 9.03
N ASP A 11 5.29 22.56 9.74
CA ASP A 11 5.85 22.27 11.06
C ASP A 11 7.14 21.45 11.00
N LEU A 12 7.43 20.85 9.83
CA LEU A 12 8.58 19.97 9.65
C LEU A 12 9.83 20.72 9.17
N TYR A 13 11.00 20.33 9.68
CA TYR A 13 12.30 20.80 9.20
C TYR A 13 13.33 19.66 9.22
N LEU A 14 14.47 19.85 8.55
CA LEU A 14 15.63 18.96 8.66
C LEU A 14 16.66 19.60 9.60
N ASP A 15 17.17 18.83 10.56
CA ASP A 15 18.27 19.27 11.42
C ASP A 15 19.64 19.17 10.73
N GLU A 16 20.72 19.40 11.48
CA GLU A 16 22.09 19.36 10.96
C GLU A 16 22.53 17.94 10.52
N GLU A 17 21.80 16.89 10.91
CA GLU A 17 22.07 15.49 10.57
C GLU A 17 21.10 14.94 9.49
N ASP A 18 20.37 15.82 8.81
CA ASP A 18 19.31 15.48 7.85
C ASP A 18 18.15 14.67 8.48
N THR A 19 17.94 14.77 9.79
CA THR A 19 16.82 14.15 10.49
C THR A 19 15.57 15.03 10.41
N VAL A 20 14.40 14.43 10.21
CA VAL A 20 13.11 15.15 10.17
C VAL A 20 12.65 15.48 11.60
N CYS A 21 12.49 16.77 11.88
CA CYS A 21 12.12 17.32 13.19
C CYS A 21 10.80 18.14 13.10
N SER A 22 10.17 18.44 14.25
CA SER A 22 8.93 19.23 14.36
C SER A 22 9.12 20.42 15.29
N GLN A 23 8.84 21.64 14.78
CA GLN A 23 8.99 22.88 15.55
C GLN A 23 8.04 22.95 16.74
N ASN A 24 6.82 22.42 16.59
CA ASN A 24 5.83 22.40 17.67
C ASN A 24 6.24 21.46 18.82
N ILE A 25 6.87 20.32 18.52
CA ILE A 25 7.34 19.39 19.55
C ILE A 25 8.50 20.01 20.32
N ASP A 26 9.45 20.62 19.61
CA ASP A 26 10.59 21.29 20.24
C ASP A 26 10.13 22.44 21.14
N ALA A 27 9.14 23.23 20.67
CA ALA A 27 8.56 24.31 21.47
C ALA A 27 7.85 23.80 22.73
N ALA A 28 7.19 22.63 22.66
CA ALA A 28 6.54 22.02 23.81
C ALA A 28 7.54 21.41 24.82
N GLU A 29 8.68 20.90 24.35
CA GLU A 29 9.77 20.43 25.23
C GLU A 29 10.42 21.58 26.01
N MET A 30 10.45 22.78 25.42
CA MET A 30 11.02 23.99 26.04
C MET A 30 10.03 24.77 26.93
N ASP A 31 8.76 24.34 27.03
CA ASP A 31 7.76 25.03 27.85
C ASP A 31 7.75 24.47 29.29
N ASP A 32 8.29 25.26 30.22
CA ASP A 32 8.32 24.95 31.66
C ASP A 32 6.92 24.75 32.28
N ALA A 33 5.84 25.16 31.60
CA ALA A 33 4.46 24.93 32.02
C ALA A 33 3.95 23.52 31.67
N VAL A 34 4.62 22.79 30.78
CA VAL A 34 4.24 21.44 30.36
C VAL A 34 4.89 20.43 31.30
N THR A 35 4.07 19.65 32.00
CA THR A 35 4.62 18.58 32.83
C THR A 35 5.14 17.43 31.97
N LEU A 36 6.12 16.68 32.49
CA LEU A 36 6.66 15.50 31.80
C LEU A 36 5.57 14.47 31.43
N GLU A 37 4.51 14.35 32.23
CA GLU A 37 3.38 13.46 31.94
C GLU A 37 2.53 13.96 30.77
N GLU A 38 2.28 15.27 30.70
CA GLU A 38 1.54 15.88 29.58
C GLU A 38 2.34 15.77 28.28
N TRP A 39 3.64 16.09 28.33
CA TRP A 39 4.53 15.93 27.17
C TRP A 39 4.56 14.48 26.66
N LYS A 40 4.71 13.50 27.55
CA LYS A 40 4.73 12.07 27.18
C LYS A 40 3.44 11.62 26.52
N ARG A 41 2.30 12.00 27.10
CA ARG A 41 0.97 11.66 26.56
C ARG A 41 0.81 12.22 25.15
N ASP A 42 1.20 13.47 24.94
CA ASP A 42 1.02 14.16 23.67
C ASP A 42 2.00 13.61 22.60
N TRP A 43 3.23 13.27 22.99
CA TRP A 43 4.18 12.54 22.15
C TRP A 43 3.68 11.13 21.77
N GLU A 44 3.18 10.34 22.72
CA GLU A 44 2.62 9.01 22.46
C GLU A 44 1.43 9.07 21.52
N ALA A 45 0.54 10.06 21.69
CA ALA A 45 -0.60 10.29 20.80
C ALA A 45 -0.14 10.65 19.38
N LEU A 46 0.88 11.50 19.25
CA LEU A 46 1.44 11.85 17.95
C LEU A 46 2.14 10.67 17.29
N SER A 47 2.94 9.91 18.04
CA SER A 47 3.62 8.70 17.54
C SER A 47 2.60 7.65 17.09
N ALA A 48 1.49 7.48 17.81
CA ALA A 48 0.41 6.57 17.42
C ALA A 48 -0.31 7.08 16.16
N ALA A 49 -0.58 8.38 16.06
CA ALA A 49 -1.17 8.98 14.86
C ALA A 49 -0.24 8.87 13.64
N TYR A 50 1.07 9.02 13.83
CA TYR A 50 2.08 8.79 12.80
C TYR A 50 2.10 7.34 12.35
N GLU A 51 2.13 6.37 13.27
CA GLU A 51 2.13 4.96 12.93
C GLU A 51 0.82 4.54 12.24
N GLN A 52 -0.31 5.07 12.70
CA GLN A 52 -1.60 4.85 12.05
C GLN A 52 -1.65 5.47 10.65
N TRP A 53 -1.10 6.68 10.48
CA TRP A 53 -0.99 7.30 9.16
C TRP A 53 -0.05 6.48 8.27
N ARG A 54 1.15 6.12 8.71
CA ARG A 54 2.09 5.26 7.99
C ARG A 54 1.46 3.94 7.56
N GLN A 55 0.68 3.32 8.45
CA GLN A 55 0.08 2.00 8.22
C GLN A 55 -1.18 2.05 7.35
N TYR A 56 -1.98 3.13 7.41
CA TYR A 56 -3.32 3.16 6.80
C TYR A 56 -3.65 4.43 5.97
N GLY A 57 -2.96 5.55 6.19
CA GLY A 57 -3.28 6.88 5.64
C GLY A 57 -2.30 7.42 4.60
N ALA A 58 -1.02 7.10 4.73
CA ALA A 58 -0.01 7.16 3.70
C ALA A 58 -0.35 6.05 2.70
N CYS A 59 -0.92 6.39 1.55
CA CYS A 59 -1.11 5.43 0.46
C CYS A 59 0.17 4.62 0.26
N ALA A 60 0.03 3.30 0.04
CA ALA A 60 1.03 2.29 -0.36
C ALA A 60 2.41 2.83 -0.80
N HIS A 61 3.21 3.24 0.16
CA HIS A 61 4.61 3.61 -0.02
C HIS A 61 5.32 3.24 1.28
N GLU A 62 6.23 2.26 1.22
CA GLU A 62 7.36 2.28 2.14
C GLU A 62 8.39 3.26 1.56
N ASP A 63 8.84 4.20 2.38
CA ASP A 63 10.08 4.98 2.19
C ASP A 63 10.20 5.86 0.94
N MET A 64 9.16 6.62 0.62
CA MET A 64 9.22 7.80 -0.28
C MET A 64 9.66 7.52 -1.74
N ALA A 65 9.79 6.26 -2.17
CA ALA A 65 10.06 5.91 -3.56
C ALA A 65 9.45 4.56 -3.98
N TYR A 66 8.69 4.61 -5.08
CA TYR A 66 8.08 3.53 -5.88
C TYR A 66 6.92 2.75 -5.23
N CYS A 67 5.84 2.60 -6.00
CA CYS A 67 4.64 1.85 -5.63
C CYS A 67 5.04 0.41 -5.31
N SER A 68 5.31 0.10 -4.06
CA SER A 68 5.71 -1.22 -3.58
C SER A 68 4.78 -1.60 -2.43
N ALA A 69 4.38 -2.86 -2.39
CA ALA A 69 3.60 -3.37 -1.28
C ALA A 69 3.80 -4.87 -1.16
N TRP A 70 3.88 -5.32 0.09
CA TRP A 70 3.81 -6.74 0.44
C TRP A 70 2.39 -7.24 0.20
N LEU A 71 2.20 -8.06 -0.83
CA LEU A 71 0.87 -8.48 -1.29
C LEU A 71 0.30 -9.66 -0.51
N GLY A 72 1.16 -10.57 -0.04
CA GLY A 72 0.80 -11.82 0.63
C GLY A 72 2.04 -12.67 0.88
N ASN A 73 1.91 -13.94 1.22
CA ASN A 73 3.04 -14.89 1.26
C ASN A 73 3.06 -15.79 0.00
N THR A 74 4.06 -16.67 -0.11
CA THR A 74 4.17 -17.64 -1.23
C THR A 74 2.94 -18.54 -1.40
N GLY A 75 2.24 -18.86 -0.32
CA GLY A 75 0.98 -19.62 -0.34
C GLY A 75 -0.17 -18.80 -0.92
N ASP A 76 -0.35 -17.55 -0.48
CA ASP A 76 -1.39 -16.65 -1.00
C ASP A 76 -1.23 -16.44 -2.52
N VAL A 77 0.03 -16.33 -2.97
CA VAL A 77 0.38 -16.23 -4.39
C VAL A 77 0.01 -17.50 -5.16
N ALA A 78 0.37 -18.68 -4.64
CA ALA A 78 0.06 -19.94 -5.29
C ALA A 78 -1.46 -20.18 -5.41
N GLU A 79 -2.20 -19.89 -4.33
CA GLU A 79 -3.67 -19.95 -4.32
C GLU A 79 -4.28 -18.96 -5.32
N TYR A 80 -3.69 -17.77 -5.46
CA TYR A 80 -4.16 -16.79 -6.44
C TYR A 80 -3.91 -17.21 -7.89
N ILE A 81 -2.75 -17.81 -8.18
CA ILE A 81 -2.46 -18.39 -9.51
C ILE A 81 -3.42 -19.53 -9.83
N GLU A 82 -3.66 -20.44 -8.89
CA GLU A 82 -4.63 -21.54 -9.05
C GLU A 82 -6.04 -21.00 -9.27
N LEU A 83 -6.42 -19.94 -8.55
CA LEU A 83 -7.70 -19.26 -8.74
C LEU A 83 -7.84 -18.71 -10.16
N ILE A 84 -6.84 -17.96 -10.64
CA ILE A 84 -6.85 -17.42 -12.01
C ILE A 84 -6.97 -18.56 -13.01
N ASP A 85 -6.14 -19.60 -12.90
CA ASP A 85 -6.14 -20.74 -13.82
C ASP A 85 -7.49 -21.46 -13.86
N SER A 86 -8.11 -21.68 -12.70
CA SER A 86 -9.43 -22.33 -12.59
C SER A 86 -10.55 -21.53 -13.27
N LEU A 87 -10.42 -20.20 -13.32
CA LEU A 87 -11.38 -19.28 -13.92
C LEU A 87 -11.03 -18.91 -15.37
N ASN A 88 -9.79 -19.14 -15.81
CA ASN A 88 -9.27 -18.74 -17.12
C ASN A 88 -9.71 -19.68 -18.28
N ARG A 89 -10.98 -20.06 -18.32
CA ARG A 89 -11.51 -21.04 -19.30
C ARG A 89 -11.46 -20.58 -20.76
N ARG A 90 -11.17 -19.31 -21.03
CA ARG A 90 -11.16 -18.68 -22.37
C ARG A 90 -10.01 -17.70 -22.57
N HIS A 91 -8.90 -17.86 -21.85
CA HIS A 91 -7.75 -16.95 -21.95
C HIS A 91 -8.07 -15.49 -21.59
N TRP A 92 -9.12 -15.28 -20.79
CA TRP A 92 -9.56 -13.96 -20.35
C TRP A 92 -8.60 -13.29 -19.37
N TYR A 93 -7.70 -14.08 -18.76
CA TYR A 93 -6.78 -13.63 -17.71
C TYR A 93 -5.32 -13.97 -18.04
N ASP A 94 -5.00 -14.18 -19.32
CA ASP A 94 -3.64 -14.49 -19.77
C ASP A 94 -2.67 -13.35 -19.46
N GLY A 95 -3.13 -12.09 -19.50
CA GLY A 95 -2.33 -10.95 -19.08
C GLY A 95 -1.93 -11.04 -17.61
N LEU A 96 -2.89 -11.36 -16.73
CA LEU A 96 -2.62 -11.59 -15.32
C LEU A 96 -1.67 -12.77 -15.10
N LEU A 97 -1.88 -13.92 -15.76
CA LEU A 97 -0.99 -15.08 -15.65
C LEU A 97 0.43 -14.82 -16.17
N THR A 98 0.59 -13.91 -17.14
CA THR A 98 1.88 -13.57 -17.73
C THR A 98 2.67 -12.57 -16.89
N HIS A 99 1.99 -11.60 -16.27
CA HIS A 99 2.62 -10.46 -15.60
C HIS A 99 2.56 -10.50 -14.07
N VAL A 100 1.64 -11.26 -13.51
CA VAL A 100 1.53 -11.52 -12.08
C VAL A 100 2.14 -12.88 -11.65
N PRO A 101 2.90 -13.68 -12.45
CA PRO A 101 3.61 -14.84 -11.91
C PRO A 101 4.76 -14.30 -11.09
N VAL A 102 4.48 -14.19 -9.80
CA VAL A 102 5.28 -13.48 -8.83
C VAL A 102 6.59 -14.24 -8.68
N ALA A 103 7.66 -13.64 -9.20
CA ALA A 103 9.04 -13.86 -8.76
C ALA A 103 9.36 -12.79 -7.71
N ASN A 104 10.26 -13.09 -6.75
CA ASN A 104 10.55 -12.30 -5.55
C ASN A 104 10.71 -10.78 -5.79
N PHE A 105 10.94 -10.36 -7.04
CA PHE A 105 10.85 -8.99 -7.50
C PHE A 105 10.20 -8.94 -8.88
N THR A 106 8.92 -8.59 -8.96
CA THR A 106 8.24 -8.33 -10.25
C THR A 106 7.95 -6.83 -10.37
N GLN A 107 8.47 -6.19 -11.42
CA GLN A 107 8.20 -4.78 -11.70
C GLN A 107 7.26 -4.65 -12.90
N LEU A 108 6.15 -3.95 -12.72
CA LEU A 108 5.17 -3.65 -13.74
C LEU A 108 5.27 -2.17 -14.12
N ALA A 109 5.35 -1.90 -15.42
CA ALA A 109 5.27 -0.54 -15.94
C ALA A 109 3.84 0.01 -15.77
N PRO A 110 3.65 1.34 -15.63
CA PRO A 110 2.32 1.95 -15.49
C PRO A 110 1.35 1.55 -16.62
N GLU A 111 1.84 1.42 -17.85
CA GLU A 111 1.04 1.02 -19.01
C GLU A 111 0.59 -0.44 -18.90
N THR A 112 1.45 -1.31 -18.37
CA THR A 112 1.12 -2.71 -18.06
C THR A 112 0.07 -2.77 -16.94
N CYS A 113 0.22 -1.97 -15.88
CA CYS A 113 -0.81 -1.85 -14.84
C CYS A 113 -2.15 -1.43 -15.44
N GLN A 114 -2.14 -0.39 -16.29
CA GLN A 114 -3.34 0.11 -16.94
C GLN A 114 -4.01 -0.95 -17.84
N SER A 115 -3.24 -1.75 -18.58
CA SER A 115 -3.81 -2.83 -19.41
C SER A 115 -4.41 -3.97 -18.59
N LEU A 116 -3.88 -4.24 -17.40
CA LEU A 116 -4.29 -5.38 -16.56
C LEU A 116 -5.48 -5.07 -15.63
N ILE A 117 -5.75 -3.79 -15.32
CA ILE A 117 -6.86 -3.38 -14.43
C ILE A 117 -8.20 -3.97 -14.88
N GLY A 118 -8.46 -4.06 -16.19
CA GLY A 118 -9.70 -4.61 -16.73
C GLY A 118 -9.88 -6.10 -16.42
N GLU A 119 -8.84 -6.89 -16.69
CA GLU A 119 -8.79 -8.33 -16.37
C GLU A 119 -8.97 -8.56 -14.87
N LEU A 120 -8.26 -7.78 -14.05
CA LEU A 120 -8.29 -7.92 -12.59
C LEU A 120 -9.66 -7.59 -11.99
N LYS A 121 -10.30 -6.51 -12.46
CA LYS A 121 -11.68 -6.17 -12.07
C LYS A 121 -12.68 -7.26 -12.47
N SER A 122 -12.53 -7.82 -13.67
CA SER A 122 -13.39 -8.91 -14.14
C SER A 122 -13.23 -10.16 -13.29
N LEU A 123 -11.99 -10.52 -12.94
CA LEU A 123 -11.68 -11.65 -12.08
C LEU A 123 -12.30 -11.48 -10.69
N ILE A 124 -12.07 -10.35 -10.03
CA ILE A 124 -12.66 -10.03 -8.71
C ILE A 124 -14.17 -10.15 -8.77
N GLY A 125 -14.82 -9.50 -9.74
CA GLY A 125 -16.27 -9.56 -9.89
C GLY A 125 -16.80 -10.96 -10.26
N GLN A 126 -15.99 -11.84 -10.83
CA GLN A 126 -16.36 -13.23 -11.07
C GLN A 126 -16.29 -14.06 -9.78
N VAL A 127 -15.27 -13.83 -8.95
CA VAL A 127 -15.15 -14.46 -7.62
C VAL A 127 -16.30 -14.04 -6.72
N GLU A 128 -16.61 -12.75 -6.64
CA GLU A 128 -17.74 -12.24 -5.84
C GLU A 128 -19.09 -12.88 -6.22
N ARG A 129 -19.31 -13.12 -7.52
CA ARG A 129 -20.58 -13.69 -8.03
C ARG A 129 -20.64 -15.22 -7.95
N GLY A 130 -19.52 -15.90 -8.19
CA GLY A 130 -19.48 -17.36 -8.32
C GLY A 130 -19.02 -18.09 -7.07
N HIS A 131 -18.22 -17.44 -6.23
CA HIS A 131 -17.54 -18.02 -5.08
C HIS A 131 -17.47 -17.02 -3.91
N PRO A 132 -18.61 -16.53 -3.39
CA PRO A 132 -18.64 -15.54 -2.31
C PRO A 132 -17.98 -16.05 -1.02
N ASP A 133 -17.93 -17.36 -0.82
CA ASP A 133 -17.21 -18.05 0.24
C ASP A 133 -15.69 -17.82 0.20
N ARG A 134 -15.14 -17.51 -0.99
CA ARG A 134 -13.72 -17.22 -1.20
C ARG A 134 -13.37 -15.74 -1.02
N CYS A 135 -14.35 -14.85 -0.88
CA CYS A 135 -14.12 -13.41 -0.73
C CYS A 135 -13.48 -13.01 0.60
N GLN A 136 -13.31 -13.94 1.54
CA GLN A 136 -12.61 -13.74 2.80
C GLN A 136 -11.24 -14.45 2.85
N GLN A 137 -10.85 -15.13 1.77
CA GLN A 137 -9.58 -15.85 1.69
C GLN A 137 -8.44 -14.89 1.29
N GLY A 138 -7.21 -15.24 1.69
CA GLY A 138 -6.01 -14.44 1.41
C GLY A 138 -5.86 -14.10 -0.07
N CYS A 139 -6.20 -15.04 -0.95
CA CYS A 139 -6.17 -14.87 -2.40
C CYS A 139 -7.12 -13.78 -2.94
N TYR A 140 -8.30 -13.58 -2.33
CA TYR A 140 -9.21 -12.51 -2.74
C TYR A 140 -8.69 -11.13 -2.32
N LEU A 141 -8.25 -11.03 -1.06
CA LEU A 141 -7.66 -9.80 -0.51
C LEU A 141 -6.37 -9.41 -1.25
N PHE A 142 -5.60 -10.39 -1.71
CA PHE A 142 -4.47 -10.20 -2.61
C PHE A 142 -4.90 -9.49 -3.90
N GLY A 143 -5.95 -9.98 -4.57
CA GLY A 143 -6.47 -9.38 -5.79
C GLY A 143 -6.95 -7.94 -5.61
N GLU A 144 -7.65 -7.65 -4.51
CA GLU A 144 -8.11 -6.28 -4.20
C GLU A 144 -6.96 -5.31 -3.92
N ARG A 145 -5.92 -5.77 -3.20
CA ARG A 145 -4.71 -4.98 -2.95
C ARG A 145 -3.98 -4.70 -4.26
N LEU A 146 -3.79 -5.73 -5.08
CA LEU A 146 -3.15 -5.62 -6.38
C LEU A 146 -3.90 -4.60 -7.28
N LEU A 147 -5.22 -4.60 -7.25
CA LEU A 147 -6.03 -3.65 -8.02
C LEU A 147 -5.77 -2.21 -7.60
N LYS A 148 -5.77 -1.93 -6.29
CA LYS A 148 -5.49 -0.59 -5.76
C LYS A 148 -4.10 -0.10 -6.16
N LEU A 149 -3.11 -0.99 -6.12
CA LEU A 149 -1.73 -0.66 -6.46
C LEU A 149 -1.55 -0.40 -7.96
N MET A 150 -2.14 -1.23 -8.82
CA MET A 150 -2.13 -1.02 -10.27
C MET A 150 -2.81 0.29 -10.65
N GLN A 151 -3.93 0.63 -10.00
CA GLN A 151 -4.62 1.91 -10.19
C GLN A 151 -3.75 3.10 -9.78
N ALA A 152 -3.10 3.02 -8.62
CA ALA A 152 -2.20 4.07 -8.15
C ALA A 152 -1.01 4.24 -9.10
N SER A 153 -0.38 3.14 -9.53
CA SER A 153 0.73 3.15 -10.48
C SER A 153 0.36 3.81 -11.81
N ALA A 154 -0.81 3.46 -12.37
CA ALA A 154 -1.31 4.06 -13.59
C ALA A 154 -1.67 5.55 -13.44
N GLU A 155 -2.18 5.97 -12.28
CA GLU A 155 -2.53 7.37 -12.01
C GLU A 155 -1.28 8.26 -11.84
N VAL A 156 -0.29 7.81 -11.07
CA VAL A 156 0.91 8.61 -10.74
C VAL A 156 2.02 8.46 -11.78
N GLY A 157 1.93 7.48 -12.68
CA GLY A 157 2.94 7.21 -13.71
C GLY A 157 4.21 6.53 -13.20
N ASN A 158 4.20 5.96 -11.99
CA ASN A 158 5.34 5.25 -11.41
C ASN A 158 5.17 3.74 -11.58
N PRO A 159 6.23 3.00 -11.98
CA PRO A 159 6.25 1.55 -11.96
C PRO A 159 5.83 0.95 -10.61
N LEU A 160 5.08 -0.14 -10.66
CA LEU A 160 4.66 -0.94 -9.52
C LEU A 160 5.66 -2.08 -9.28
N GLN A 161 6.18 -2.17 -8.07
CA GLN A 161 6.98 -3.29 -7.60
C GLN A 161 6.11 -4.21 -6.75
N LEU A 162 6.01 -5.48 -7.14
CA LEU A 162 5.27 -6.51 -6.41
C LEU A 162 6.24 -7.28 -5.51
N LEU A 163 5.91 -7.33 -4.22
CA LEU A 163 6.63 -8.09 -3.19
C LEU A 163 5.66 -9.07 -2.52
N TYR A 164 6.11 -10.26 -2.12
CA TYR A 164 5.34 -11.30 -1.43
C TYR A 164 6.27 -12.24 -0.64
#